data_AF-A0A967X2M8-F1
#
_entry.id   AF-A0A967X2M8-F1
#
_cell.length_a   1.000
_cell.length_b   1.000
_cell.length_c   1.000
_cell.angle_alpha   90.00
_cell.angle_beta   90.00
_cell.angle_gamma   90.00
#
_symmetry.space_group_name_H-M   'P 1'
#
loop_
_entity.id
_entity.type
_entity.pdbx_description
1 polymer ?
#
loop_
_entity_poly.entity_id
_entity_poly.type
_entity_poly.pdbx_seq_one_letter_code
_entity_poly.pdbx_strand_id
1 'polypeptide(L)' 'VIADTNHAVSRAFDVLKEDQGVAYRATAIVDDQGVIRSLSVNDLSAGRSPAEVLRTVQALRSGGLCAADWKKGDAFVG' A
#
# COMPACT_ATOMS: atom_id res chain seq x y z
N VAL A 1 1.52 -16.52 2.88
CA VAL A 1 2.64 -16.00 3.72
C VAL A 1 3.92 -16.33 3.00
N ILE A 2 4.84 -15.38 2.87
CA ILE A 2 6.16 -15.55 2.24
C ILE A 2 7.21 -15.31 3.33
N ALA A 3 8.31 -16.06 3.30
CA ALA A 3 9.44 -15.86 4.20
C ALA A 3 10.51 -14.99 3.53
N ASP A 4 10.94 -13.92 4.20
CA ASP A 4 12.01 -13.00 3.74
C ASP A 4 13.25 -13.16 4.61
N THR A 5 13.88 -14.33 4.58
CA THR A 5 14.91 -14.74 5.55
C THR A 5 16.24 -13.99 5.42
N ASN A 6 16.52 -13.39 4.27
CA ASN A 6 17.70 -12.56 4.02
C ASN A 6 17.38 -11.05 4.03
N HIS A 7 16.14 -10.70 4.35
CA HIS A 7 15.59 -9.34 4.36
C HIS A 7 15.66 -8.61 3.01
N ALA A 8 15.89 -9.33 1.90
CA ALA A 8 16.05 -8.71 0.59
C ALA A 8 14.75 -8.04 0.13
N VAL A 9 13.59 -8.64 0.42
CA VAL A 9 12.30 -8.06 0.04
C VAL A 9 12.01 -6.81 0.87
N SER A 10 12.15 -6.90 2.19
CA SER A 10 11.89 -5.77 3.08
C SER A 10 12.80 -4.56 2.80
N ARG A 11 14.07 -4.79 2.44
CA ARG A 11 14.98 -3.73 1.98
C ARG A 11 14.62 -3.18 0.61
N ALA A 12 14.24 -4.04 -0.35
CA ALA A 12 13.88 -3.60 -1.70
C ALA A 12 12.67 -2.65 -1.69
N PHE A 13 11.77 -2.81 -0.73
CA PHE A 13 10.62 -1.91 -0.53
C PHE A 13 10.92 -0.73 0.42
N ASP A 14 12.13 -0.63 0.96
CA ASP A 14 12.54 0.37 1.96
C ASP A 14 11.66 0.36 3.22
N VAL A 15 11.29 -0.85 3.68
CA VAL A 15 10.42 -1.06 4.85
C VAL A 15 11.08 -1.88 5.95
N LEU A 16 12.36 -2.23 5.80
CA LEU A 16 13.10 -2.90 6.87
C LEU A 16 13.46 -1.91 7.97
N LYS A 17 13.10 -2.23 9.21
CA LYS A 17 13.61 -1.58 10.40
C LYS A 17 14.99 -2.18 10.73
N GLU A 18 16.04 -1.58 10.17
CA GLU A 18 17.41 -2.12 10.17
C GLU A 18 17.95 -2.45 11.57
N ASP A 19 17.63 -1.63 12.58
CA ASP A 19 18.11 -1.83 13.96
C ASP A 19 17.45 -3.01 14.68
N GLN A 20 16.32 -3.51 14.19
CA GLN A 20 15.58 -4.62 14.80
C GLN A 20 15.47 -5.85 13.89
N GLY A 21 15.85 -5.73 12.61
CA GLY A 21 15.75 -6.84 11.65
C GLY A 21 14.32 -7.28 11.35
N VAL A 22 13.34 -6.38 11.49
CA VAL A 22 11.92 -6.63 11.20
C VAL A 22 11.37 -5.62 10.21
N ALA A 23 10.36 -5.99 9.43
CA ALA A 23 9.69 -5.02 8.57
C ALA A 23 8.72 -4.13 9.35
N TYR A 24 8.63 -2.86 8.97
CA TYR A 24 7.50 -2.00 9.31
C TYR A 24 6.18 -2.56 8.75
N ARG A 25 5.06 -2.05 9.24
CA ARG A 25 3.72 -2.50 8.79
C ARG A 25 3.36 -1.82 7.47
N ALA A 26 3.94 -2.31 6.39
CA ALA A 26 3.71 -1.79 5.06
C ALA A 26 2.59 -2.52 4.29
N THR A 27 1.94 -1.80 3.38
CA THR A 27 1.09 -2.35 2.33
C THR A 27 1.43 -1.68 1.01
N ALA A 28 1.79 -2.48 0.00
CA ALA A 28 2.00 -2.02 -1.37
C ALA A 28 0.84 -2.48 -2.26
N ILE A 29 0.36 -1.59 -3.12
CA ILE A 29 -0.57 -1.89 -4.21
C ILE A 29 0.24 -1.81 -5.50
N VAL A 30 0.33 -2.93 -6.21
CA VAL A 30 1.10 -3.11 -7.44
C VAL A 30 0.12 -3.41 -8.58
N ASP A 31 0.32 -2.78 -9.74
CA ASP A 31 -0.49 -3.06 -10.93
C ASP A 31 0.02 -4.28 -11.72
N ASP A 32 -0.66 -4.57 -12.83
CA ASP A 32 -0.35 -5.68 -13.73
C ASP A 32 0.98 -5.50 -14.50
N GLN A 33 1.51 -4.28 -14.53
CA GLN A 33 2.81 -3.94 -15.11
C GLN A 33 3.94 -3.99 -14.08
N GLY A 34 3.64 -4.39 -12.83
CA GLY A 34 4.63 -4.47 -11.76
C GLY A 34 4.99 -3.11 -11.15
N VAL A 35 4.23 -2.05 -11.42
CA VAL A 35 4.48 -0.70 -10.91
C VAL A 35 3.75 -0.51 -9.59
N ILE A 36 4.46 -0.01 -8.57
CA ILE A 36 3.87 0.37 -7.29
C ILE A 36 3.01 1.63 -7.51
N ARG A 37 1.70 1.51 -7.25
CA ARG A 37 0.73 2.63 -7.37
C ARG A 37 0.41 3.27 -6.03
N SER A 38 0.62 2.54 -4.94
CA SER A 38 0.50 3.06 -3.57
C SER A 38 1.38 2.24 -2.64
N LEU A 39 2.05 2.91 -1.71
CA LEU A 39 2.80 2.32 -0.62
C LEU A 39 2.43 3.07 0.66
N SER A 40 1.85 2.36 1.61
CA SER A 40 1.54 2.89 2.95
C SER A 40 2.41 2.18 3.96
N VAL A 41 3.05 2.93 4.86
CA VAL A 41 3.94 2.40 5.90
C VAL A 41 3.51 2.93 7.25
N ASN A 42 3.23 2.01 8.18
CA ASN A 42 2.89 2.32 9.55
C ASN A 42 3.96 1.79 10.49
N ASP A 43 4.17 2.48 11.61
CA ASP A 43 5.05 1.99 12.68
C ASP A 43 4.48 0.68 13.30
N LEU A 44 5.31 -0.05 14.03
CA LEU A 44 5.00 -1.36 14.61
C LEU A 44 3.80 -1.30 15.59
N SER A 45 3.53 -0.13 16.16
CA SER A 45 2.43 0.14 17.09
C SER A 45 1.08 0.41 16.41
N ALA A 46 1.06 0.75 15.13
CA ALA A 46 -0.13 1.21 14.43
C ALA A 46 -0.64 0.18 13.41
N GLY A 47 -1.91 -0.22 13.55
CA GLY A 47 -2.56 -1.10 12.59
C GLY A 47 -2.78 -0.44 11.22
N ARG A 48 -3.06 -1.27 10.21
CA ARG A 48 -3.48 -0.84 8.87
C ARG A 48 -4.99 -0.88 8.75
N SER A 49 -5.56 -0.18 7.78
CA SER A 49 -7.00 -0.22 7.47
C SER A 49 -7.27 -1.02 6.18
N PRO A 50 -7.86 -2.23 6.26
CA PRO A 50 -8.27 -2.97 5.07
C PRO A 50 -9.28 -2.22 4.20
N ALA A 51 -10.16 -1.43 4.83
CA ALA A 51 -11.12 -0.59 4.11
C ALA A 51 -10.43 0.46 3.24
N GLU A 52 -9.35 1.05 3.74
CA GLU A 52 -8.58 2.05 2.98
C GLU A 52 -7.77 1.43 1.84
N VAL A 53 -7.21 0.24 2.07
CA VAL A 53 -6.56 -0.53 1.01
C VAL A 53 -7.56 -0.83 -0.12
N LEU A 54 -8.77 -1.30 0.23
CA LEU A 54 -9.81 -1.58 -0.76
C LEU A 54 -10.26 -0.31 -1.49
N ARG A 55 -10.47 0.80 -0.77
CA ARG A 55 -10.86 2.10 -1.35
C ARG A 55 -9.81 2.59 -2.34
N THR A 56 -8.53 2.51 -1.97
CA THR A 56 -7.41 2.90 -2.83
C THR A 56 -7.35 2.05 -4.10
N VAL A 57 -7.50 0.72 -3.99
CA VAL A 57 -7.55 -0.17 -5.17
C VAL A 57 -8.74 0.17 -6.07
N GLN A 58 -9.91 0.47 -5.49
CA GLN A 58 -11.09 0.86 -6.28
C GLN A 58 -10.88 2.20 -7.00
N ALA A 59 -10.29 3.19 -6.33
CA ALA A 59 -9.98 4.49 -6.92
C ALA A 59 -9.01 4.35 -8.09
N LEU A 60 -7.92 3.58 -7.92
CA LEU A 60 -6.93 3.30 -8.96
C LEU A 60 -7.51 2.57 -10.17
N ARG A 61 -8.62 1.85 -10.01
CA ARG A 61 -9.33 1.11 -11.08
C ARG A 61 -10.59 1.83 -11.60
N SER A 62 -10.86 3.04 -11.13
CA SER A 62 -12.12 3.73 -11.38
C SER A 62 -12.26 4.31 -12.80
N GLY A 63 -11.13 4.57 -13.47
CA GLY A 63 -11.09 5.14 -14.82
C GLY A 63 -11.29 6.67 -14.89
N GLY A 64 -11.41 7.35 -13.75
CA GLY A 64 -11.56 8.80 -13.68
C GLY A 64 -10.66 9.44 -12.61
N LEU A 65 -10.70 10.76 -12.52
CA LEU A 65 -9.95 11.50 -11.50
C LEU A 65 -10.73 11.49 -10.17
N CYS A 66 -10.25 10.70 -9.22
CA CYS A 66 -10.82 10.60 -7.88
C CYS A 66 -10.38 11.78 -6.99
N ALA A 67 -11.34 12.44 -6.33
CA ALA A 67 -11.06 13.46 -5.32
C ALA A 67 -10.50 12.86 -4.02
N ALA A 68 -10.14 13.72 -3.06
CA ALA A 68 -9.86 13.31 -1.69
C ALA A 68 -11.06 12.57 -1.09
N ASP A 69 -10.78 11.52 -0.29
CA ASP A 69 -11.79 10.67 0.35
C ASP A 69 -12.80 9.98 -0.59
N TRP A 70 -12.55 9.97 -1.90
CA TRP A 70 -13.42 9.34 -2.90
C TRP A 70 -13.72 7.87 -2.55
N LYS A 71 -14.99 7.49 -2.70
CA LYS A 71 -15.49 6.13 -2.57
C LYS A 71 -16.17 5.70 -3.85
N LYS A 72 -16.24 4.39 -4.07
CA LYS A 72 -16.95 3.82 -5.22
C LYS A 72 -18.41 4.32 -5.25
N GLY A 73 -18.76 5.03 -6.32
CA GLY A 73 -20.08 5.64 -6.52
C GLY A 73 -20.06 7.16 -6.45
N ASP A 74 -19.01 7.77 -5.89
CA ASP A 74 -18.85 9.22 -5.88
C ASP A 74 -18.51 9.74 -7.28
N ALA A 75 -18.93 10.98 -7.56
CA ALA A 75 -18.59 11.66 -8.81
C ALA A 75 -17.08 11.88 -8.93
N PHE A 76 -16.58 11.78 -10.17
CA PHE A 76 -15.22 12.21 -10.48
C PHE A 76 -15.12 13.73 -10.47
N VAL A 77 -13.92 14.24 -10.27
CA VAL A 77 -13.61 15.65 -10.48
C VAL A 77 -13.12 15.84 -11.91
N GLY A 78 -13.79 16.72 -12.67
CA GLY A 78 -13.54 16.94 -14.09
C GLY A 78 -14.82 16.85 -14.90
#